data_AF-A0A7Y2PAD8-F1
#
_entry.id   AF-A0A7Y2PAD8-F1
#
_cell.length_a   1.000
_cell.length_b   1.000
_cell.length_c   1.000
_cell.angle_alpha   90.00
_cell.angle_beta   90.00
_cell.angle_gamma   90.00
#
_symmetry.space_group_name_H-M   'P 1'
#
loop_
_entity.id
_entity.type
_entity.pdbx_description
1 polymer ?
#
loop_
_entity_poly.entity_id
_entity_poly.type
_entity_poly.pdbx_seq_one_letter_code
_entity_poly.pdbx_strand_id
1 'polypeptide(L)'
;FTYQGDGDLAAIGTSEIIHAANRGENLTVLFINNTTYGMTGGQMAPTTMLGQKTSTSPYGREFRNDGYPIRIAEMLATLEGTAFSARVATSTPAQIRKTKEAVKKAFDMQIREMGFSIVEILSTCPTNWGMKPLDAQKRVLDEMVGYFPLGVYKERKQADFA
;
A
#
# COMPACT_ATOMS: atom_id res chain seq x y z
N PHE A 1 -4.62 15.15 -3.27
CA PHE A 1 -4.42 13.70 -3.07
C PHE A 1 -3.37 13.23 -4.06
N THR A 2 -2.71 12.11 -3.77
CA THR A 2 -1.79 11.45 -4.72
C THR A 2 -2.23 10.02 -4.99
N TYR A 3 -1.91 9.53 -6.19
CA TYR A 3 -2.05 8.14 -6.58
C TYR A 3 -0.65 7.59 -6.82
N GLN A 4 -0.30 6.52 -6.13
CA GLN A 4 1.09 6.07 -6.02
C GLN A 4 1.17 4.56 -6.18
N GLY A 5 2.25 4.06 -6.78
CA GLY A 5 2.56 2.63 -6.85
C GLY A 5 3.76 2.25 -5.97
N ASP A 6 4.12 0.97 -5.96
CA ASP A 6 5.21 0.47 -5.10
C ASP A 6 6.56 1.13 -5.36
N GLY A 7 6.93 1.28 -6.64
CA GLY A 7 8.21 1.91 -7.00
C GLY A 7 8.27 3.41 -6.76
N ASP A 8 7.11 4.07 -6.72
CA ASP A 8 7.01 5.50 -6.42
C ASP A 8 7.09 5.68 -4.90
N LEU A 9 6.09 5.21 -4.17
CA LEU A 9 5.95 5.49 -2.74
C LEU A 9 6.91 4.71 -1.86
N ALA A 10 7.04 3.40 -2.10
CA ALA A 10 7.78 2.51 -1.20
C ALA A 10 9.28 2.44 -1.55
N ALA A 11 9.71 3.05 -2.67
CA ALA A 11 11.10 3.13 -3.09
C ALA A 11 11.59 4.57 -3.27
N ILE A 12 11.44 5.18 -4.46
CA ILE A 12 12.09 6.48 -4.74
C ILE A 12 11.54 7.61 -3.87
N GLY A 13 10.25 7.59 -3.55
CA GLY A 13 9.52 8.56 -2.73
C GLY A 13 9.41 8.19 -1.25
N THR A 14 10.19 7.21 -0.76
CA THR A 14 10.08 6.71 0.62
C THR A 14 10.35 7.80 1.66
N SER A 15 11.35 8.65 1.40
CA SER A 15 11.71 9.71 2.34
C SER A 15 10.60 10.76 2.40
N GLU A 16 10.10 11.15 1.23
CA GLU A 16 9.09 12.17 1.02
C GLU A 16 7.78 11.76 1.70
N ILE A 17 7.34 10.50 1.53
CA ILE A 17 6.10 10.03 2.14
C ILE A 17 6.20 9.95 3.66
N ILE A 18 7.35 9.51 4.21
CA ILE A 18 7.58 9.49 5.65
C ILE A 18 7.54 10.91 6.21
N HIS A 19 8.19 11.87 5.55
CA HIS A 19 8.21 13.25 6.03
C HIS A 19 6.87 13.96 5.87
N ALA A 20 6.13 13.72 4.78
CA ALA A 20 4.76 14.24 4.61
C ALA A 20 3.80 13.68 5.68
N ALA A 21 3.89 12.38 5.96
CA ALA A 21 3.12 11.74 7.02
C ALA A 21 3.50 12.27 8.40
N ASN A 22 4.80 12.42 8.69
CA ASN A 22 5.28 12.92 9.98
C ASN A 22 4.88 14.38 10.24
N ARG A 23 4.89 15.23 9.21
CA ARG A 23 4.41 16.63 9.33
C ARG A 23 2.89 16.72 9.45
N GLY A 24 2.16 15.65 9.17
CA GLY A 24 0.70 15.65 9.16
C GLY A 24 0.11 16.51 8.05
N GLU A 25 0.76 16.55 6.88
CA GLU A 25 0.23 17.25 5.72
C GLU A 25 -1.20 16.75 5.42
N ASN A 26 -2.15 17.67 5.23
CA ASN A 26 -3.54 17.35 4.90
C ASN A 26 -3.66 16.81 3.47
N LEU A 27 -3.16 15.58 3.28
CA LEU A 27 -3.03 14.90 2.02
C LEU A 27 -3.52 13.45 2.16
N THR A 28 -4.40 13.04 1.25
CA THR A 28 -4.75 11.64 1.04
C THR A 28 -3.85 11.00 0.00
N VAL A 29 -3.30 9.84 0.33
CA VAL A 29 -2.46 9.02 -0.54
C VAL A 29 -3.15 7.69 -0.80
N LEU A 30 -3.37 7.40 -2.09
CA LEU A 30 -3.86 6.12 -2.56
C LEU A 30 -2.65 5.31 -3.03
N PHE A 31 -2.25 4.33 -2.22
CA PHE A 31 -1.08 3.50 -2.50
C PHE A 31 -1.52 2.16 -3.10
N ILE A 32 -1.25 1.95 -4.39
CA ILE A 32 -1.55 0.71 -5.09
C ILE A 32 -0.38 -0.26 -4.94
N ASN A 33 -0.54 -1.25 -4.08
CA ASN A 33 0.46 -2.27 -3.82
C ASN A 33 0.15 -3.49 -4.70
N ASN A 34 0.95 -3.67 -5.75
CA ASN A 34 0.96 -4.86 -6.59
C ASN A 34 2.28 -5.62 -6.48
N THR A 35 3.10 -5.33 -5.46
CA THR A 35 4.36 -6.01 -5.13
C THR A 35 5.44 -5.94 -6.21
N THR A 36 5.34 -5.03 -7.18
CA THR A 36 6.31 -4.89 -8.28
C THR A 36 6.39 -3.46 -8.81
N TYR A 37 7.43 -3.17 -9.59
CA TYR A 37 7.44 -1.97 -10.43
C TYR A 37 6.62 -2.22 -11.70
N GLY A 38 5.30 -2.08 -11.58
CA GLY A 38 4.38 -2.55 -12.61
C GLY A 38 4.57 -1.92 -14.01
N MET A 39 4.94 -0.64 -14.08
CA MET A 39 5.04 0.09 -15.36
C MET A 39 6.37 -0.11 -16.09
N THR A 40 7.42 -0.55 -15.40
CA THR A 40 8.78 -0.65 -15.96
C THR A 40 9.19 -2.08 -16.27
N GLY A 41 8.22 -3.01 -16.37
CA GLY A 41 8.47 -4.42 -16.68
C GLY A 41 8.62 -5.31 -15.45
N GLY A 42 8.04 -4.91 -14.32
CA GLY A 42 7.89 -5.77 -13.16
C GLY A 42 9.20 -6.05 -12.41
N GLN A 43 10.03 -5.02 -12.19
CA GLN A 43 11.20 -5.13 -11.31
C GLN A 43 10.79 -5.37 -9.85
N MET A 44 11.75 -5.85 -9.06
CA MET A 44 11.61 -5.97 -7.61
C MET A 44 11.28 -4.61 -6.98
N ALA A 45 10.22 -4.59 -6.21
CA ALA A 45 9.80 -3.49 -5.36
C ALA A 45 10.13 -3.76 -3.88
N PRO A 46 10.15 -2.73 -3.03
CA PRO A 46 10.28 -2.91 -1.58
C PRO A 46 9.14 -3.71 -0.94
N THR A 47 7.99 -3.83 -1.60
CA THR A 47 6.84 -4.67 -1.21
C THR A 47 6.81 -6.05 -1.89
N THR A 48 7.79 -6.38 -2.75
CA THR A 48 7.88 -7.70 -3.40
C THR A 48 7.92 -8.82 -2.37
N MET A 49 7.09 -9.83 -2.53
CA MET A 49 6.96 -10.95 -1.59
C MET A 49 8.22 -11.84 -1.59
N LEU A 50 8.51 -12.51 -0.46
CA LEU A 50 9.58 -13.52 -0.45
C LEU A 50 9.29 -14.62 -1.46
N GLY A 51 10.33 -15.05 -2.19
CA GLY A 51 10.23 -16.04 -3.26
C GLY A 51 9.55 -15.54 -4.56
N GLN A 52 8.96 -14.35 -4.57
CA GLN A 52 8.39 -13.78 -5.79
C GLN A 52 9.48 -13.45 -6.80
N LYS A 53 9.40 -14.07 -7.97
CA LYS A 53 10.27 -13.77 -9.11
C LYS A 53 9.86 -12.46 -9.75
N THR A 54 10.85 -11.66 -10.11
CA THR A 54 10.70 -10.39 -10.83
C THR A 54 11.78 -10.28 -11.90
N SER A 55 11.71 -9.26 -12.77
CA SER A 55 12.72 -9.07 -13.82
C SER A 55 14.14 -8.80 -13.27
N THR A 56 14.26 -8.26 -12.06
CA THR A 56 15.55 -8.01 -11.38
C THR A 56 15.86 -9.01 -10.26
N SER A 57 14.92 -9.90 -9.91
CA SER A 57 15.13 -11.03 -8.99
C SER A 57 14.61 -12.33 -9.63
N PRO A 58 15.33 -12.88 -10.65
CA PRO A 58 14.86 -14.03 -11.43
C PRO A 58 14.76 -15.33 -10.60
N TYR A 59 15.51 -15.41 -9.49
CA TYR A 59 15.47 -16.53 -8.56
C TYR A 59 14.49 -16.32 -7.40
N GLY A 60 13.75 -15.21 -7.40
CA GLY A 60 12.86 -14.80 -6.33
C GLY A 60 13.55 -13.86 -5.34
N ARG A 61 12.78 -13.02 -4.63
CA ARG A 61 13.29 -12.22 -3.52
C ARG A 61 13.79 -13.14 -2.39
N GLU A 62 15.04 -12.97 -1.98
CA GLU A 62 15.68 -13.76 -0.94
C GLU A 62 16.03 -12.85 0.25
N PHE A 63 15.63 -13.25 1.47
CA PHE A 63 15.64 -12.33 2.61
C PHE A 63 17.04 -11.94 3.09
N ARG A 64 18.07 -12.75 2.84
CA ARG A 64 19.45 -12.49 3.29
C ARG A 64 20.10 -11.39 2.47
N ASN A 65 19.77 -11.30 1.18
CA ASN A 65 20.36 -10.33 0.27
C ASN A 65 19.42 -9.15 -0.04
N ASP A 66 18.12 -9.39 -0.15
CA ASP A 66 17.13 -8.40 -0.59
C ASP A 66 16.29 -7.82 0.56
N GLY A 67 16.34 -8.46 1.74
CA GLY A 67 15.52 -8.13 2.91
C GLY A 67 14.07 -8.61 2.82
N TYR A 68 13.26 -8.18 3.79
CA TYR A 68 11.82 -8.53 3.87
C TYR A 68 10.94 -7.47 3.17
N PRO A 69 9.75 -7.85 2.67
CA PRO A 69 8.82 -6.88 2.10
C PRO A 69 8.36 -5.84 3.14
N ILE A 70 8.39 -4.56 2.80
CA ILE A 70 8.06 -3.45 3.70
C ILE A 70 6.55 -3.29 3.83
N ARG A 71 6.06 -3.22 5.08
CA ARG A 71 4.66 -2.99 5.44
C ARG A 71 4.38 -1.50 5.64
N ILE A 72 4.14 -0.80 4.54
CA ILE A 72 4.02 0.66 4.50
C ILE A 72 2.86 1.19 5.37
N ALA A 73 1.66 0.62 5.25
CA ALA A 73 0.51 1.09 6.03
C ALA A 73 0.76 1.03 7.55
N GLU A 74 1.34 -0.07 8.05
CA GLU A 74 1.73 -0.25 9.44
C GLU A 74 2.84 0.72 9.84
N MET A 75 3.87 0.87 9.00
CA MET A 75 5.00 1.78 9.26
C MET A 75 4.53 3.22 9.38
N LEU A 76 3.72 3.72 8.44
CA LEU A 76 3.23 5.10 8.50
C LEU A 76 2.19 5.31 9.60
N ALA A 77 1.50 4.24 10.05
CA ALA A 77 0.59 4.33 11.18
C ALA A 77 1.30 4.67 12.51
N THR A 78 2.60 4.42 12.64
CA THR A 78 3.34 4.75 13.85
C THR A 78 3.69 6.24 13.96
N LEU A 79 3.51 7.03 12.90
CA LEU A 79 3.81 8.46 12.88
C LEU A 79 2.64 9.28 13.42
N GLU A 80 2.92 10.29 14.25
CA GLU A 80 1.85 11.06 14.89
C GLU A 80 1.06 11.93 13.90
N GLY A 81 1.69 12.46 12.86
CA GLY A 81 1.00 13.23 11.82
C GLY A 81 0.04 12.41 10.94
N THR A 82 0.14 11.07 10.96
CA THR A 82 -0.82 10.20 10.26
C THR A 82 -2.16 10.17 10.99
N ALA A 83 -3.19 10.74 10.37
CA ALA A 83 -4.57 10.70 10.85
C ALA A 83 -5.27 9.38 10.51
N PHE A 84 -5.02 8.85 9.31
CA PHE A 84 -5.64 7.61 8.83
C PHE A 84 -4.62 6.72 8.12
N SER A 85 -4.59 5.44 8.49
CA SER A 85 -3.86 4.42 7.74
C SER A 85 -4.71 3.16 7.67
N ALA A 86 -4.99 2.69 6.46
CA ALA A 86 -5.73 1.46 6.23
C ALA A 86 -5.15 0.69 5.04
N ARG A 87 -5.24 -0.65 5.11
CA ARG A 87 -5.02 -1.55 3.98
C ARG A 87 -6.31 -2.25 3.58
N VAL A 88 -6.62 -2.20 2.30
CA VAL A 88 -7.80 -2.79 1.66
C VAL A 88 -7.38 -3.56 0.40
N ALA A 89 -8.33 -4.22 -0.25
CA ALA A 89 -8.11 -4.95 -1.50
C ALA A 89 -9.28 -4.75 -2.45
N THR A 90 -9.11 -5.10 -3.72
CA THR A 90 -10.18 -5.01 -4.74
C THR A 90 -10.51 -6.34 -5.39
N SER A 91 -10.04 -7.46 -4.84
CA SER A 91 -10.19 -8.80 -5.44
C SER A 91 -11.60 -9.39 -5.35
N THR A 92 -12.50 -8.83 -4.55
CA THR A 92 -13.91 -9.28 -4.45
C THR A 92 -14.87 -8.09 -4.35
N PRO A 93 -16.16 -8.25 -4.73
CA PRO A 93 -17.16 -7.18 -4.59
C PRO A 93 -17.30 -6.66 -3.15
N ALA A 94 -17.14 -7.51 -2.15
CA ALA A 94 -17.16 -7.10 -0.74
C ALA A 94 -15.95 -6.22 -0.38
N GLN A 95 -14.76 -6.58 -0.86
CA GLN A 95 -13.56 -5.78 -0.64
C GLN A 95 -13.60 -4.46 -1.42
N ILE A 96 -14.20 -4.42 -2.62
CA ILE A 96 -14.43 -3.17 -3.36
C ILE A 96 -15.31 -2.20 -2.54
N ARG A 97 -16.37 -2.68 -1.90
CA ARG A 97 -17.20 -1.83 -1.01
C ARG A 97 -16.39 -1.28 0.16
N LYS A 98 -15.59 -2.12 0.83
CA LYS A 98 -14.69 -1.68 1.91
C LYS A 98 -13.64 -0.67 1.43
N THR A 99 -13.10 -0.86 0.24
CA THR A 99 -12.15 0.08 -0.38
C THR A 99 -12.81 1.44 -0.61
N LYS A 100 -14.04 1.47 -1.14
CA LYS A 100 -14.81 2.71 -1.30
C LYS A 100 -14.99 3.44 0.04
N GLU A 101 -15.33 2.71 1.11
CA GLU A 101 -15.50 3.28 2.45
C GLU A 101 -14.19 3.84 3.01
N ALA A 102 -13.08 3.12 2.89
CA ALA A 102 -11.77 3.56 3.34
C ALA A 102 -11.28 4.80 2.58
N VAL A 103 -11.43 4.82 1.25
CA VAL A 103 -11.09 5.99 0.42
C VAL A 103 -11.92 7.19 0.83
N LYS A 104 -13.25 7.04 0.98
CA LYS A 104 -14.11 8.13 1.44
C LYS A 104 -13.65 8.68 2.80
N LYS A 105 -13.39 7.80 3.77
CA LYS A 105 -12.92 8.19 5.10
C LYS A 105 -11.60 8.97 5.06
N ALA A 106 -10.64 8.54 4.24
CA ALA A 106 -9.36 9.23 4.08
C ALA A 106 -9.54 10.67 3.57
N PHE A 107 -10.37 10.85 2.53
CA PHE A 107 -10.69 12.18 2.02
C PHE A 107 -11.48 13.02 3.03
N ASP A 108 -12.41 12.43 3.79
CA ASP A 108 -13.15 13.13 4.85
C ASP A 108 -12.17 13.64 5.93
N MET A 109 -11.16 12.86 6.31
CA MET A 109 -10.12 13.31 7.25
C MET A 109 -9.24 14.43 6.67
N GLN A 110 -8.90 14.36 5.39
CA GLN A 110 -8.18 15.42 4.69
C GLN A 110 -8.97 16.74 4.70
N ILE A 111 -10.26 16.70 4.34
CA ILE A 111 -11.14 17.89 4.29
C ILE A 111 -11.31 18.52 5.67
N ARG A 112 -11.33 17.70 6.72
CA ARG A 112 -11.43 18.13 8.11
C ARG A 112 -10.08 18.53 8.73
N GLU A 113 -9.04 18.63 7.91
CA GLU A 113 -7.69 19.02 8.31
C GLU A 113 -7.12 18.20 9.49
N MET A 114 -7.43 16.90 9.51
CA MET A 114 -7.07 16.02 10.62
C MET A 114 -5.63 15.50 10.54
N GLY A 115 -4.94 15.70 9.42
CA GLY A 115 -3.58 15.21 9.14
C GLY A 115 -3.49 14.29 7.92
N PHE A 116 -2.35 13.60 7.82
CA PHE A 116 -2.02 12.75 6.67
C PHE A 116 -2.86 11.48 6.63
N SER A 117 -3.32 11.08 5.45
CA SER A 117 -4.12 9.87 5.27
C SER A 117 -3.56 8.98 4.19
N ILE A 118 -3.46 7.68 4.44
CA ILE A 118 -3.05 6.67 3.45
C ILE A 118 -4.04 5.51 3.39
N VAL A 119 -4.36 5.11 2.15
CA VAL A 119 -5.10 3.88 1.85
C VAL A 119 -4.23 3.02 0.94
N GLU A 120 -3.67 1.96 1.51
CA GLU A 120 -2.96 0.92 0.76
C GLU A 120 -3.99 -0.06 0.15
N ILE A 121 -3.95 -0.24 -1.16
CA ILE A 121 -4.87 -1.06 -1.93
C ILE A 121 -4.07 -2.19 -2.56
N LEU A 122 -4.25 -3.41 -2.03
CA LEU A 122 -3.70 -4.61 -2.65
C LEU A 122 -4.38 -4.83 -4.00
N SER A 123 -3.58 -4.86 -5.07
CA SER A 123 -4.04 -4.90 -6.45
C SER A 123 -3.37 -6.01 -7.24
N THR A 124 -4.10 -6.56 -8.21
CA THR A 124 -3.59 -7.60 -9.11
C THR A 124 -2.67 -7.02 -10.18
N CYS A 125 -1.60 -7.74 -10.56
CA CYS A 125 -0.79 -7.40 -11.73
C CYS A 125 -0.52 -8.64 -12.62
N PRO A 126 -1.55 -9.18 -13.30
CA PRO A 126 -1.45 -10.45 -14.01
C PRO A 126 -0.32 -10.49 -15.04
N THR A 127 -0.10 -9.38 -15.77
CA THR A 127 0.95 -9.27 -16.79
C THR A 127 2.35 -9.50 -16.21
N ASN A 128 2.72 -8.74 -15.17
CA ASN A 128 4.07 -8.85 -14.60
C ASN A 128 4.26 -10.08 -13.71
N TRP A 129 3.16 -10.64 -13.19
CA TRP A 129 3.20 -11.89 -12.44
C TRP A 129 3.20 -13.13 -13.36
N GLY A 130 2.96 -12.97 -14.66
CA GLY A 130 2.82 -14.09 -15.60
C GLY A 130 1.62 -14.98 -15.28
N MET A 131 0.53 -14.40 -14.76
CA MET A 131 -0.64 -15.12 -14.25
C MET A 131 -1.90 -14.74 -15.03
N LYS A 132 -2.87 -15.66 -15.09
CA LYS A 132 -4.21 -15.31 -15.59
C LYS A 132 -4.91 -14.38 -14.59
N PRO A 133 -5.83 -13.51 -15.02
CA PRO A 133 -6.51 -12.56 -14.13
C PRO A 133 -7.18 -13.21 -12.90
N LEU A 134 -7.83 -14.36 -13.06
CA LEU A 134 -8.48 -15.07 -11.94
C LEU A 134 -7.47 -15.65 -10.95
N ASP A 135 -6.33 -16.16 -11.43
CA ASP A 135 -5.26 -16.68 -10.57
C ASP A 135 -4.58 -15.53 -9.82
N ALA A 136 -4.41 -14.38 -10.46
CA ALA A 136 -3.91 -13.16 -9.81
C ALA A 136 -4.85 -12.69 -8.68
N GLN A 137 -6.18 -12.80 -8.85
CA GLN A 137 -7.11 -12.50 -7.75
C GLN A 137 -6.94 -13.45 -6.57
N LYS A 138 -6.81 -14.76 -6.84
CA LYS A 138 -6.55 -15.77 -5.79
C LYS A 138 -5.25 -15.48 -5.05
N ARG A 139 -4.18 -15.16 -5.77
CA ARG A 139 -2.90 -14.76 -5.17
C ARG A 139 -3.03 -13.59 -4.19
N VAL A 140 -3.84 -12.58 -4.52
CA VAL A 140 -4.08 -11.49 -3.57
C VAL A 140 -4.75 -12.03 -2.29
N LEU A 141 -5.77 -12.87 -2.42
CA LEU A 141 -6.55 -13.39 -1.29
C LEU A 141 -5.76 -14.38 -0.42
N ASP A 142 -5.01 -15.28 -1.05
CA ASP A 142 -4.42 -16.44 -0.40
C ASP A 142 -2.98 -16.16 0.07
N GLU A 143 -2.24 -15.30 -0.65
CA GLU A 143 -0.83 -15.02 -0.36
C GLU A 143 -0.63 -13.59 0.16
N MET A 144 -1.06 -12.58 -0.62
CA MET A 144 -0.75 -11.19 -0.29
C MET A 144 -1.45 -10.76 1.00
N VAL A 145 -2.72 -11.08 1.19
CA VAL A 145 -3.45 -10.77 2.44
C VAL A 145 -2.81 -11.46 3.65
N GLY A 146 -2.18 -12.63 3.48
CA GLY A 146 -1.46 -13.31 4.55
C GLY A 146 -0.25 -12.53 5.06
N TYR A 147 0.51 -11.88 4.17
CA TYR A 147 1.66 -11.06 4.55
C TYR A 147 1.30 -9.59 4.83
N PHE A 148 0.33 -9.06 4.08
CA PHE A 148 -0.19 -7.71 4.13
C PHE A 148 -1.65 -7.75 4.62
N PRO A 149 -1.88 -7.94 5.93
CA PRO A 149 -3.23 -8.10 6.46
C PRO A 149 -4.11 -6.89 6.13
N LEU A 150 -5.38 -7.15 5.83
CA LEU A 150 -6.35 -6.08 5.61
C LEU A 150 -6.80 -5.51 6.94
N GLY A 151 -6.99 -4.19 7.03
CA GLY A 151 -7.42 -3.56 8.28
C GLY A 151 -7.19 -2.06 8.32
N VAL A 152 -7.69 -1.45 9.40
CA VAL A 152 -7.40 -0.06 9.74
C VAL A 152 -6.32 -0.09 10.82
N TYR A 153 -5.18 0.55 10.55
CA TYR A 153 -4.02 0.58 11.43
C TYR A 153 -3.95 1.83 12.29
N LYS A 154 -4.46 2.96 11.78
CA LYS A 154 -4.65 4.19 12.55
C LYS A 154 -5.92 4.90 12.10
N GLU A 155 -6.70 5.35 13.08
CA GLU A 155 -7.89 6.17 12.85
C GLU A 155 -8.02 7.21 13.96
N ARG A 156 -7.57 8.42 13.66
CA ARG A 156 -7.71 9.58 14.53
C ARG A 156 -9.17 9.98 14.67
N LYS A 157 -9.58 10.35 15.89
CA LYS A 157 -10.98 10.70 16.21
C LYS A 157 -11.27 12.20 16.20
N GLN A 158 -10.26 13.03 16.44
CA GLN A 158 -10.34 14.49 16.48
C GLN A 158 -9.08 15.13 15.89
N ALA A 159 -9.17 16.37 15.39
CA ALA A 159 -7.98 17.10 14.93
C ALA A 159 -7.03 17.40 16.11
N ASP A 160 -5.73 17.53 15.85
CA ASP A 160 -4.73 17.81 16.89
C ASP A 160 -4.93 19.19 17.54
N PHE A 161 -5.43 20.16 16.77
CA PHE A 161 -5.82 21.48 17.23
C PHE A 161 -7.30 21.68 16.91
N ALA A 162 -8.17 21.33 17.86
CA ALA A 162 -9.60 21.60 17.82
C ALA A 162 -9.94 22.74 18.78
#